data_AF-A0A2T2P538-F1
#
_entry.id   AF-A0A2T2P538-F1
#
_cell.length_a   1.000
_cell.length_b   1.000
_cell.length_c   1.000
_cell.angle_alpha   90.00
_cell.angle_beta   90.00
_cell.angle_gamma   90.00
#
_symmetry.space_group_name_H-M   'P 1'
#
loop_
_entity.id
_entity.type
_entity.pdbx_description
1 polymer ?
#
loop_
_entity_poly.entity_id
_entity_poly.type
_entity_poly.pdbx_seq_one_letter_code
_entity_poly.pdbx_strand_id
1 'polypeptide(L)'
;MSRGMPVTFAQLPREIRDLIWSEAAAVQYQHIAESMPEPCEIPIDDRMRLAYFGPIDERLRQAFVGYDSLPNYVERQPLRLYVYSSRGRLRVGVNEFQTLVNRLPMSTVNYEARSGAVDFCRVQIKHIHLFYALDEHSHLSESNRDDLLEPIFGQATTVRVSVTWDEDWGNPAIFESAENFVEILSRIFGSRVERIEMSSWFENYHKFEDMYWPHTVKTVEQEDEYIDRIPTAIHDLDHDTFDFIMTPERIVYAKEEIRNTYSYDKLRSLGQHLFKLHELLDVSNLKLPRLQGVNQEMQTAVNGDWRPTRIKANIMESGIWVNWNDVVVGCRHSFQERYGDRWGKFLDNLFEQKRLRYMRMKDKYLE
;
A
#
# COMPACT_ATOMS: atom_id res chain seq x y z
N MET A 1 2.04 -66.38 -4.17
CA MET A 1 1.65 -65.03 -3.69
C MET A 1 2.71 -64.05 -4.16
N SER A 2 2.47 -63.31 -5.26
CA SER A 2 3.38 -62.23 -5.64
C SER A 2 3.26 -61.14 -4.59
N ARG A 3 4.37 -60.81 -3.92
CA ARG A 3 4.45 -59.58 -3.13
C ARG A 3 4.37 -58.45 -4.15
N GLY A 4 3.20 -57.81 -4.24
CA GLY A 4 3.04 -56.59 -5.04
C GLY A 4 4.14 -55.62 -4.62
N MET A 5 4.89 -55.11 -5.60
CA MET A 5 5.90 -54.10 -5.31
C MET A 5 5.22 -52.93 -4.60
N PRO A 6 5.81 -52.40 -3.52
CA PRO A 6 5.25 -51.26 -2.81
C PRO A 6 5.07 -50.10 -3.79
N VAL A 7 3.84 -49.59 -3.88
CA VAL A 7 3.53 -48.42 -4.70
C VAL A 7 4.30 -47.24 -4.11
N THR A 8 5.18 -46.65 -4.91
CA THR A 8 5.93 -45.46 -4.51
C THR A 8 5.04 -44.23 -4.60
N PHE A 9 5.33 -43.19 -3.83
CA PHE A 9 4.53 -41.97 -3.84
C PHE A 9 4.36 -41.38 -5.25
N ALA A 10 5.41 -41.43 -6.09
CA ALA A 10 5.37 -40.95 -7.48
C ALA A 10 4.42 -41.75 -8.39
N GLN A 11 4.04 -42.98 -8.01
CA GLN A 11 3.12 -43.84 -8.74
C GLN A 11 1.66 -43.65 -8.31
N LEU A 12 1.38 -42.80 -7.31
CA LEU A 12 0.02 -42.46 -6.92
C LEU A 12 -0.64 -41.55 -7.96
N PRO A 13 -1.97 -41.66 -8.14
CA PRO A 13 -2.75 -40.69 -8.91
C PRO A 13 -2.47 -39.27 -8.42
N ARG A 14 -2.48 -38.30 -9.35
CA ARG A 14 -2.17 -36.91 -9.03
C ARG A 14 -3.07 -36.36 -7.93
N GLU A 15 -4.36 -36.67 -7.97
CA GLU A 15 -5.31 -36.19 -6.96
C GLU A 15 -4.96 -36.70 -5.56
N ILE A 16 -4.47 -37.93 -5.44
CA ILE A 16 -4.06 -38.51 -4.15
C ILE A 16 -2.73 -37.92 -3.67
N ARG A 17 -1.79 -37.67 -4.59
CA ARG A 17 -0.53 -36.98 -4.26
C ARG A 17 -0.81 -35.57 -3.75
N ASP A 18 -1.68 -34.84 -4.42
CA ASP A 18 -2.06 -33.47 -4.05
C ASP A 18 -2.77 -33.45 -2.69
N LEU A 19 -3.65 -34.42 -2.40
CA LEU A 19 -4.31 -34.55 -1.10
C LEU A 19 -3.31 -34.87 0.04
N ILE A 20 -2.40 -35.83 -0.17
CA ILE A 20 -1.38 -36.14 0.84
C ILE A 20 -0.48 -34.92 1.09
N TRP A 21 -0.15 -34.18 0.02
CA TRP A 21 0.63 -32.96 0.15
C TRP A 21 -0.12 -31.86 0.89
N SER A 22 -1.40 -31.63 0.62
CA SER A 22 -2.17 -30.60 1.33
C SER A 22 -2.27 -30.89 2.83
N GLU A 23 -2.46 -32.16 3.20
CA GLU A 23 -2.52 -32.60 4.61
C GLU A 23 -1.15 -32.51 5.29
N ALA A 24 -0.08 -32.98 4.64
CA ALA A 24 1.28 -32.88 5.18
C ALA A 24 1.71 -31.41 5.37
N ALA A 25 1.31 -30.54 4.43
CA ALA A 25 1.51 -29.12 4.52
C ALA A 25 0.75 -28.55 5.74
N ALA A 26 -0.55 -28.83 5.88
CA ALA A 26 -1.40 -28.43 7.02
C ALA A 26 -0.75 -28.74 8.39
N VAL A 27 -0.27 -29.97 8.58
CA VAL A 27 0.37 -30.39 9.83
C VAL A 27 1.69 -29.65 10.07
N GLN A 28 2.51 -29.49 9.03
CA GLN A 28 3.76 -28.73 9.14
C GLN A 28 3.51 -27.24 9.41
N TYR A 29 2.45 -26.66 8.84
CA TYR A 29 2.05 -25.28 9.07
C TYR A 29 1.63 -25.06 10.52
N GLN A 30 0.81 -25.95 11.06
CA GLN A 30 0.41 -25.86 12.46
C GLN A 30 1.63 -25.96 13.38
N HIS A 31 2.55 -26.87 13.10
CA HIS A 31 3.79 -26.98 13.87
C HIS A 31 4.69 -25.73 13.76
N ILE A 32 4.84 -25.15 12.56
CA ILE A 32 5.61 -23.92 12.35
C ILE A 32 4.92 -22.72 13.02
N ALA A 33 3.59 -22.63 12.94
CA ALA A 33 2.82 -21.56 13.55
C ALA A 33 2.81 -21.62 15.09
N GLU A 34 2.76 -22.83 15.66
CA GLU A 34 2.83 -23.09 17.11
C GLU A 34 4.26 -22.94 17.67
N SER A 35 5.28 -23.22 16.87
CA SER A 35 6.69 -23.08 17.28
C SER A 35 7.25 -21.67 17.10
N MET A 36 6.61 -20.82 16.28
CA MET A 36 6.89 -19.40 16.29
C MET A 36 6.33 -18.80 17.58
N PRO A 37 7.12 -17.98 18.31
CA PRO A 37 6.73 -17.48 19.62
C PRO A 37 5.35 -16.83 19.57
N GLU A 38 4.57 -17.01 20.64
CA GLU A 38 3.31 -16.30 20.88
C GLU A 38 3.47 -14.81 20.55
N PRO A 39 2.37 -14.11 20.14
CA PRO A 39 2.42 -12.70 19.80
C PRO A 39 3.25 -11.95 20.84
N CYS A 40 4.36 -11.39 20.39
CA CYS A 40 5.27 -10.70 21.26
C CYS A 40 4.55 -9.44 21.78
N GLU A 41 3.93 -9.53 22.95
CA GLU A 41 3.44 -8.39 23.73
C GLU A 41 4.65 -7.60 24.24
N ILE A 42 5.38 -6.96 23.31
CA ILE A 42 6.47 -6.05 23.68
C ILE A 42 5.81 -4.72 24.09
N PRO A 43 6.07 -4.20 25.30
CA PRO A 43 5.61 -2.87 25.69
C PRO A 43 6.25 -1.85 24.74
N ILE A 44 5.41 -1.10 24.03
CA ILE A 44 5.84 -0.16 22.99
C ILE A 44 6.37 1.10 23.68
N ASP A 45 7.68 1.35 23.59
CA ASP A 45 8.26 2.67 23.84
C ASP A 45 8.09 3.53 22.56
N ASP A 46 7.31 4.59 22.67
CA ASP A 46 6.80 5.44 21.57
C ASP A 46 7.89 6.14 20.73
N ARG A 47 9.16 6.12 21.17
CA ARG A 47 10.25 6.91 20.56
C ARG A 47 11.16 6.14 19.61
N MET A 48 11.06 4.81 19.55
CA MET A 48 11.75 3.97 18.54
C MET A 48 10.77 3.34 17.55
N ARG A 49 9.67 4.06 17.27
CA ARG A 49 8.92 4.01 16.01
C ARG A 49 9.81 4.48 14.84
N LEU A 50 10.84 3.71 14.52
CA LEU A 50 11.27 3.44 13.14
C LEU A 50 10.55 2.15 12.68
N ALA A 51 9.29 1.94 13.09
CA ALA A 51 8.06 2.39 12.45
C ALA A 51 7.68 1.53 11.24
N TYR A 52 6.53 0.86 11.38
CA TYR A 52 5.70 0.15 10.39
C TYR A 52 5.81 -1.37 10.24
N PHE A 53 6.63 -2.08 11.02
CA PHE A 53 6.80 -3.51 10.78
C PHE A 53 6.85 -4.37 12.03
N GLY A 54 5.93 -5.34 12.13
CA GLY A 54 6.10 -6.47 13.04
C GLY A 54 7.38 -7.27 12.72
N PRO A 55 7.80 -8.19 13.61
CA PRO A 55 8.90 -9.11 13.31
C PRO A 55 8.61 -9.90 12.02
N ILE A 56 9.66 -10.22 11.25
CA ILE A 56 9.53 -11.05 10.04
C ILE A 56 8.83 -12.38 10.34
N ASP A 57 9.13 -12.98 11.50
CA ASP A 57 8.53 -14.24 11.92
C ASP A 57 7.02 -14.11 12.17
N GLU A 58 6.56 -13.02 12.77
CA GLU A 58 5.12 -12.79 12.99
C GLU A 58 4.37 -12.58 11.68
N ARG A 59 4.93 -11.83 10.72
CA ARG A 59 4.36 -11.70 9.37
C ARG A 59 4.18 -13.05 8.69
N LEU A 60 5.24 -13.87 8.73
CA LEU A 60 5.22 -15.20 8.13
C LEU A 60 4.22 -16.10 8.86
N ARG A 61 4.13 -16.02 10.20
CA ARG A 61 3.16 -16.76 11.01
C ARG A 61 1.73 -16.41 10.63
N GLN A 62 1.40 -15.12 10.56
CA GLN A 62 0.07 -14.66 10.16
C GLN A 62 -0.29 -15.09 8.74
N ALA A 63 0.67 -15.02 7.80
CA ALA A 63 0.48 -15.50 6.44
C ALA A 63 0.27 -17.03 6.36
N PHE A 64 0.89 -17.81 7.25
CA PHE A 64 0.68 -19.27 7.34
C PHE A 64 -0.66 -19.63 7.96
N VAL A 65 -1.02 -18.98 9.08
CA VAL A 65 -2.30 -19.21 9.78
C VAL A 65 -3.50 -18.73 8.96
N GLY A 66 -3.26 -17.76 8.08
CA GLY A 66 -4.28 -17.08 7.29
C GLY A 66 -4.90 -15.92 8.07
N TYR A 67 -5.06 -14.78 7.40
CA TYR A 67 -5.53 -13.54 8.04
C TYR A 67 -6.98 -13.59 8.54
N ASP A 68 -7.78 -14.55 8.07
CA ASP A 68 -9.17 -14.76 8.51
C ASP A 68 -9.25 -15.52 9.84
N SER A 69 -8.25 -16.35 10.14
CA SER A 69 -8.18 -17.13 11.36
C SER A 69 -7.64 -16.32 12.56
N LEU A 70 -7.18 -15.10 12.32
CA LEU A 70 -6.63 -14.22 13.35
C LEU A 70 -7.76 -13.56 14.17
N PRO A 71 -7.61 -13.44 15.49
CA PRO A 71 -8.56 -12.69 16.31
C PRO A 71 -8.67 -11.23 15.86
N ASN A 72 -9.86 -10.64 15.98
CA ASN A 72 -10.15 -9.28 15.50
C ASN A 72 -9.30 -8.17 16.15
N TYR A 73 -8.74 -8.42 17.34
CA TYR A 73 -7.88 -7.46 18.05
C TYR A 73 -6.42 -7.50 17.57
N VAL A 74 -6.04 -8.50 16.77
CA VAL A 74 -4.67 -8.62 16.25
C VAL A 74 -4.54 -7.78 14.99
N GLU A 75 -3.52 -6.91 14.96
CA GLU A 75 -3.17 -6.16 13.76
C GLU A 75 -2.63 -7.12 12.70
N ARG A 76 -3.22 -7.08 11.50
CA ARG A 76 -2.78 -7.87 10.35
C ARG A 76 -1.47 -7.32 9.82
N GLN A 77 -0.44 -8.16 9.78
CA GLN A 77 0.90 -7.81 9.35
C GLN A 77 1.13 -8.27 7.90
N PRO A 78 1.12 -7.38 6.91
CA PRO A 78 1.20 -7.73 5.48
C PRO A 78 2.60 -8.23 5.08
N LEU A 79 2.69 -9.25 4.22
CA LEU A 79 3.97 -9.68 3.66
C LEU A 79 4.59 -8.60 2.78
N ARG A 80 5.92 -8.42 2.85
CA ARG A 80 6.60 -7.41 2.05
C ARG A 80 6.96 -7.89 0.66
N LEU A 81 6.77 -7.01 -0.31
CA LEU A 81 7.17 -7.18 -1.69
C LEU A 81 7.88 -5.91 -2.16
N TYR A 82 9.12 -6.01 -2.62
CA TYR A 82 9.87 -4.89 -3.19
C TYR A 82 9.91 -5.06 -4.71
N VAL A 83 9.42 -4.06 -5.42
CA VAL A 83 9.42 -4.01 -6.89
C VAL A 83 10.16 -2.75 -7.33
N TYR A 84 11.10 -2.95 -8.25
CA TYR A 84 11.84 -1.89 -8.89
C TYR A 84 11.32 -1.69 -10.32
N SER A 85 11.26 -0.45 -10.77
CA SER A 85 10.93 -0.12 -12.15
C SER A 85 12.09 0.57 -12.83
N SER A 86 12.49 0.07 -13.99
CA SER A 86 13.44 0.73 -14.87
C SER A 86 12.85 0.78 -16.28
N ARG A 87 12.59 2.00 -16.78
CA ARG A 87 12.02 2.25 -18.12
C ARG A 87 10.73 1.44 -18.40
N GLY A 88 9.84 1.35 -17.41
CA GLY A 88 8.57 0.61 -17.50
C GLY A 88 8.68 -0.92 -17.34
N ARG A 89 9.89 -1.45 -17.14
CA ARG A 89 10.12 -2.85 -16.80
C ARG A 89 10.16 -3.03 -15.29
N LEU A 90 9.26 -3.86 -14.79
CA LEU A 90 9.14 -4.16 -13.37
C LEU A 90 10.02 -5.37 -13.03
N ARG A 91 10.79 -5.29 -11.96
CA ARG A 91 11.64 -6.36 -11.44
C ARG A 91 11.38 -6.57 -9.97
N VAL A 92 11.42 -7.81 -9.53
CA VAL A 92 11.22 -8.17 -8.12
C VAL A 92 12.57 -8.13 -7.41
N GLY A 93 12.68 -7.30 -6.38
CA GLY A 93 13.84 -7.25 -5.51
C GLY A 93 13.76 -8.28 -4.39
N VAL A 94 12.95 -7.97 -3.39
CA VAL A 94 12.70 -8.81 -2.21
C VAL A 94 11.26 -9.29 -2.24
N ASN A 95 11.06 -10.58 -2.02
CA ASN A 95 9.74 -11.20 -2.01
C ASN A 95 9.59 -12.10 -0.78
N GLU A 96 9.00 -11.57 0.31
CA GLU A 96 8.82 -12.35 1.55
C GLU A 96 7.92 -13.58 1.35
N PHE A 97 7.04 -13.58 0.35
CA PHE A 97 6.29 -14.78 -0.03
C PHE A 97 7.20 -15.92 -0.46
N GLN A 98 8.29 -15.64 -1.18
CA GLN A 98 9.22 -16.70 -1.57
C GLN A 98 9.93 -17.28 -0.34
N THR A 99 10.24 -16.44 0.65
CA THR A 99 10.77 -16.89 1.95
C THR A 99 9.74 -17.76 2.68
N LEU A 100 8.46 -17.38 2.67
CA LEU A 100 7.37 -18.19 3.22
C LEU A 100 7.33 -19.58 2.59
N VAL A 101 7.30 -19.66 1.26
CA VAL A 101 7.29 -20.94 0.53
C VAL A 101 8.53 -21.77 0.85
N ASN A 102 9.71 -21.15 0.88
CA ASN A 102 10.98 -21.84 1.15
C ASN A 102 11.11 -22.34 2.59
N ARG A 103 10.34 -21.80 3.55
CA ARG A 103 10.30 -22.32 4.92
C ARG A 103 9.58 -23.67 5.02
N LEU A 104 8.91 -24.11 3.96
CA LEU A 104 8.24 -25.39 3.94
C LEU A 104 9.20 -26.50 3.52
N PRO A 105 9.46 -27.50 4.38
CA PRO A 105 10.33 -28.62 4.03
C PRO A 105 9.87 -29.34 2.75
N MET A 106 8.56 -29.40 2.48
CA MET A 106 8.05 -29.98 1.23
C MET A 106 8.49 -29.22 -0.03
N SER A 107 8.74 -27.91 0.07
CA SER A 107 9.16 -27.07 -1.06
C SER A 107 10.56 -27.43 -1.58
N THR A 108 11.37 -28.12 -0.78
CA THR A 108 12.72 -28.55 -1.16
C THR A 108 12.75 -29.93 -1.82
N VAL A 109 11.62 -30.65 -1.88
CA VAL A 109 11.56 -32.05 -2.33
C VAL A 109 11.64 -32.17 -3.85
N ASN A 110 10.81 -31.42 -4.58
CA ASN A 110 10.82 -31.35 -6.05
C ASN A 110 10.01 -30.13 -6.55
N TYR A 111 10.05 -29.89 -7.87
CA TYR A 111 9.33 -28.77 -8.50
C TYR A 111 7.81 -28.85 -8.31
N GLU A 112 7.20 -30.04 -8.41
CA GLU A 112 5.76 -30.24 -8.24
C GLU A 112 5.31 -29.85 -6.82
N ALA A 113 6.04 -30.28 -5.80
CA ALA A 113 5.79 -29.96 -4.39
C ALA A 113 6.00 -28.47 -4.11
N ARG A 114 7.02 -27.85 -4.71
CA ARG A 114 7.22 -26.39 -4.64
C ARG A 114 6.05 -25.64 -5.28
N SER A 115 5.56 -26.09 -6.44
CA SER A 115 4.38 -25.50 -7.09
C SER A 115 3.14 -25.62 -6.20
N GLY A 116 2.87 -26.80 -5.63
CA GLY A 116 1.75 -27.00 -4.72
C GLY A 116 1.82 -26.13 -3.46
N ALA A 117 3.02 -25.97 -2.89
CA ALA A 117 3.25 -25.07 -1.76
C ALA A 117 3.00 -23.60 -2.13
N VAL A 118 3.46 -23.17 -3.32
CA VAL A 118 3.17 -21.83 -3.86
C VAL A 118 1.67 -21.61 -3.99
N ASP A 119 0.95 -22.55 -4.59
CA ASP A 119 -0.49 -22.44 -4.83
C ASP A 119 -1.29 -22.39 -3.53
N PHE A 120 -0.91 -23.22 -2.55
CA PHE A 120 -1.52 -23.19 -1.22
C PHE A 120 -1.28 -21.85 -0.51
N CYS A 121 -0.01 -21.42 -0.37
CA CYS A 121 0.33 -20.20 0.34
C CYS A 121 -0.31 -18.96 -0.32
N ARG A 122 -0.41 -18.94 -1.66
CA ARG A 122 -1.08 -17.86 -2.40
C ARG A 122 -2.53 -17.64 -1.98
N VAL A 123 -3.25 -18.69 -1.58
CA VAL A 123 -4.65 -18.59 -1.16
C VAL A 123 -4.79 -17.96 0.23
N GLN A 124 -3.78 -18.14 1.09
CA GLN A 124 -3.80 -17.60 2.45
C GLN A 124 -3.41 -16.11 2.50
N ILE A 125 -2.69 -15.63 1.49
CA ILE A 125 -2.13 -14.28 1.47
C ILE A 125 -3.13 -13.29 0.89
N LYS A 126 -3.75 -12.53 1.79
CA LYS A 126 -4.69 -11.45 1.44
C LYS A 126 -4.06 -10.06 1.51
N HIS A 127 -3.12 -9.86 2.43
CA HIS A 127 -2.50 -8.56 2.71
C HIS A 127 -1.04 -8.56 2.26
N ILE A 128 -0.68 -7.62 1.38
CA ILE A 128 0.68 -7.42 0.87
C ILE A 128 1.07 -5.96 1.01
N HIS A 129 2.32 -5.72 1.43
CA HIS A 129 2.94 -4.41 1.47
C HIS A 129 3.93 -4.29 0.32
N LEU A 130 3.51 -3.60 -0.74
CA LEU A 130 4.33 -3.24 -1.88
C LEU A 130 5.22 -2.04 -1.53
N PHE A 131 6.52 -2.25 -1.64
CA PHE A 131 7.57 -1.25 -1.68
C PHE A 131 7.95 -1.03 -3.13
N TYR A 132 7.65 0.15 -3.66
CA TYR A 132 7.91 0.48 -5.06
C TYR A 132 8.97 1.57 -5.17
N ALA A 133 9.99 1.33 -6.00
CA ALA A 133 11.10 2.25 -6.28
C ALA A 133 11.41 2.32 -7.78
N LEU A 134 11.92 3.47 -8.22
CA LEU A 134 12.53 3.62 -9.54
C LEU A 134 14.01 3.25 -9.45
N ASP A 135 14.48 2.38 -10.34
CA ASP A 135 15.89 2.00 -10.42
C ASP A 135 16.57 2.77 -11.56
N GLU A 136 17.21 3.89 -11.22
CA GLU A 136 17.99 4.70 -12.16
C GLU A 136 19.34 4.04 -12.53
N HIS A 137 19.79 3.05 -11.76
CA HIS A 137 21.15 2.50 -11.80
C HIS A 137 21.24 1.17 -12.55
N SER A 138 20.19 0.73 -13.25
CA SER A 138 20.23 -0.51 -14.03
C SER A 138 21.20 -0.38 -15.21
N HIS A 139 22.47 -0.69 -14.98
CA HIS A 139 23.48 -0.81 -16.00
C HIS A 139 23.05 -1.86 -17.04
N LEU A 140 23.41 -1.58 -18.30
CA LEU A 140 23.04 -2.23 -19.56
C LEU A 140 23.43 -3.72 -19.72
N SER A 141 23.38 -4.56 -18.69
CA SER A 141 23.42 -6.01 -18.87
C SER A 141 21.99 -6.54 -18.95
N GLU A 142 21.43 -6.46 -20.15
CA GLU A 142 20.19 -7.11 -20.55
C GLU A 142 20.23 -8.61 -20.24
N SER A 143 19.62 -8.99 -19.12
CA SER A 143 19.06 -10.31 -18.95
C SER A 143 17.55 -10.09 -18.91
N ASN A 144 16.85 -10.47 -19.98
CA ASN A 144 15.39 -10.51 -20.07
C ASN A 144 14.75 -11.51 -19.05
N ARG A 145 15.51 -12.02 -18.08
CA ARG A 145 15.08 -13.10 -17.18
C ARG A 145 14.43 -12.60 -15.89
N ASP A 146 14.53 -11.31 -15.57
CA ASP A 146 14.05 -10.76 -14.29
C ASP A 146 12.84 -9.81 -14.43
N ASP A 147 12.34 -9.64 -15.67
CA ASP A 147 11.15 -8.82 -15.91
C ASP A 147 9.89 -9.56 -15.43
N LEU A 148 9.02 -8.83 -14.74
CA LEU A 148 7.73 -9.33 -14.27
C LEU A 148 6.75 -9.42 -15.46
N LEU A 149 6.66 -10.63 -16.02
CA LEU A 149 5.80 -10.95 -17.17
C LEU A 149 4.41 -11.40 -16.75
N GLU A 150 4.27 -11.99 -15.56
CA GLU A 150 3.02 -12.46 -14.99
C GLU A 150 2.81 -11.90 -13.58
N PRO A 151 1.55 -11.73 -13.13
CA PRO A 151 1.28 -11.32 -11.76
C PRO A 151 1.89 -12.28 -10.74
N ILE A 152 2.60 -11.74 -9.74
CA ILE A 152 3.23 -12.53 -8.67
C ILE A 152 2.15 -13.17 -7.79
N PHE A 153 1.09 -12.42 -7.54
CA PHE A 153 -0.02 -12.80 -6.68
C PHE A 153 -1.32 -12.66 -7.45
N GLY A 154 -2.06 -13.75 -7.61
CA GLY A 154 -3.39 -13.71 -8.23
C GLY A 154 -4.54 -13.50 -7.24
N GLN A 155 -4.27 -13.36 -5.93
CA GLN A 155 -5.30 -13.41 -4.88
C GLN A 155 -5.22 -12.33 -3.79
N ALA A 156 -4.23 -11.42 -3.85
CA ALA A 156 -4.13 -10.36 -2.85
C ALA A 156 -5.34 -9.43 -2.94
N THR A 157 -6.12 -9.36 -1.87
CA THR A 157 -7.32 -8.51 -1.81
C THR A 157 -6.99 -7.12 -1.26
N THR A 158 -6.01 -7.01 -0.37
CA THR A 158 -5.57 -5.74 0.20
C THR A 158 -4.09 -5.50 -0.09
N VAL A 159 -3.79 -4.40 -0.76
CA VAL A 159 -2.42 -4.00 -1.08
C VAL A 159 -2.12 -2.67 -0.41
N ARG A 160 -1.16 -2.67 0.52
CA ARG A 160 -0.54 -1.44 1.02
C ARG A 160 0.60 -1.06 0.10
N VAL A 161 0.57 0.13 -0.46
CA VAL A 161 1.63 0.68 -1.30
C VAL A 161 2.37 1.72 -0.49
N SER A 162 3.65 1.46 -0.26
CA SER A 162 4.59 2.47 0.21
C SER A 162 5.61 2.77 -0.87
N VAL A 163 5.74 4.05 -1.14
CA VAL A 163 6.84 4.61 -1.90
C VAL A 163 8.08 4.47 -1.00
N THR A 164 9.06 3.68 -1.44
CA THR A 164 10.32 3.58 -0.69
C THR A 164 11.05 4.90 -0.83
N TRP A 165 11.42 5.48 0.32
CA TRP A 165 12.43 6.52 0.38
C TRP A 165 13.70 5.94 -0.23
N ASP A 166 14.11 6.46 -1.38
CA ASP A 166 15.52 6.42 -1.72
C ASP A 166 16.25 7.10 -0.55
N GLU A 167 17.31 6.48 -0.03
CA GLU A 167 17.99 6.91 1.21
C GLU A 167 18.48 8.36 1.13
N ASP A 168 18.51 8.91 -0.08
CA ASP A 168 19.06 10.20 -0.37
C ASP A 168 18.01 11.35 -0.36
N TRP A 169 16.88 11.30 -1.06
CA TRP A 169 16.00 12.49 -1.17
C TRP A 169 14.55 12.11 -1.52
N GLY A 170 13.59 12.57 -0.70
CA GLY A 170 12.16 12.31 -0.87
C GLY A 170 11.62 12.84 -2.21
N ASN A 171 11.54 11.95 -3.20
CA ASN A 171 10.85 12.23 -4.45
C ASN A 171 9.36 11.92 -4.25
N PRO A 172 8.48 12.93 -4.24
CA PRO A 172 7.14 12.80 -3.68
C PRO A 172 6.18 12.04 -4.62
N ALA A 173 6.38 12.11 -5.95
CA ALA A 173 5.58 11.39 -6.93
C ALA A 173 6.43 10.35 -7.67
N ILE A 174 6.42 9.11 -7.18
CA ILE A 174 7.04 7.97 -7.88
C ILE A 174 6.16 7.51 -9.07
N PHE A 175 4.86 7.84 -9.06
CA PHE A 175 3.92 7.47 -10.11
C PHE A 175 3.62 8.69 -11.00
N GLU A 176 3.71 8.48 -12.31
CA GLU A 176 3.50 9.57 -13.29
C GLU A 176 2.02 9.95 -13.44
N SER A 177 1.10 9.04 -13.11
CA SER A 177 -0.35 9.25 -13.17
C SER A 177 -1.13 8.17 -12.39
N ALA A 178 -2.44 8.37 -12.23
CA ALA A 178 -3.34 7.35 -11.70
C ALA A 178 -3.35 6.08 -12.58
N GLU A 179 -3.33 6.25 -13.90
CA GLU A 179 -3.26 5.14 -14.88
C GLU A 179 -1.98 4.33 -14.67
N ASN A 180 -0.84 5.02 -14.50
CA ASN A 180 0.45 4.39 -14.28
C ASN A 180 0.45 3.58 -12.97
N PHE A 181 -0.06 4.16 -11.88
CA PHE A 181 -0.22 3.47 -10.60
C PHE A 181 -1.08 2.21 -10.72
N VAL A 182 -2.27 2.32 -11.31
CA VAL A 182 -3.19 1.19 -11.49
C VAL A 182 -2.61 0.13 -12.42
N GLU A 183 -1.87 0.53 -13.45
CA GLU A 183 -1.17 -0.39 -14.33
C GLU A 183 -0.14 -1.24 -13.59
N ILE A 184 0.69 -0.60 -12.75
CA ILE A 184 1.70 -1.29 -11.95
C ILE A 184 1.04 -2.28 -11.00
N LEU A 185 -0.01 -1.86 -10.28
CA LEU A 185 -0.74 -2.74 -9.37
C LEU A 185 -1.38 -3.92 -10.11
N SER A 186 -2.03 -3.67 -11.25
CA SER A 186 -2.65 -4.73 -12.06
C SER A 186 -1.61 -5.72 -12.61
N ARG A 187 -0.43 -5.24 -13.01
CA ARG A 187 0.67 -6.12 -13.45
C ARG A 187 1.20 -6.99 -12.31
N ILE A 188 1.32 -6.47 -11.09
CA ILE A 188 1.88 -7.20 -9.95
C ILE A 188 0.85 -8.15 -9.30
N PHE A 189 -0.40 -7.70 -9.16
CA PHE A 189 -1.43 -8.36 -8.34
C PHE A 189 -2.64 -8.86 -9.14
N GLY A 190 -2.70 -8.59 -10.45
CA GLY A 190 -3.84 -8.94 -11.29
C GLY A 190 -5.10 -8.14 -10.94
N SER A 191 -6.26 -8.71 -11.25
CA SER A 191 -7.57 -8.05 -11.16
C SER A 191 -8.31 -8.22 -9.82
N ARG A 192 -7.68 -8.88 -8.83
CA ARG A 192 -8.35 -9.27 -7.57
C ARG A 192 -8.17 -8.30 -6.41
N VAL A 193 -7.46 -7.19 -6.61
CA VAL A 193 -7.30 -6.16 -5.58
C VAL A 193 -8.67 -5.55 -5.26
N GLU A 194 -9.07 -5.66 -3.99
CA GLU A 194 -10.31 -5.12 -3.45
C GLU A 194 -10.08 -3.83 -2.66
N ARG A 195 -8.90 -3.67 -2.06
CA ARG A 195 -8.55 -2.49 -1.27
C ARG A 195 -7.10 -2.07 -1.48
N ILE A 196 -6.91 -0.77 -1.69
CA ILE A 196 -5.58 -0.15 -1.81
C ILE A 196 -5.35 0.72 -0.58
N GLU A 197 -4.21 0.57 0.08
CA GLU A 197 -3.77 1.47 1.15
C GLU A 197 -2.52 2.22 0.69
N MET A 198 -2.66 3.49 0.36
CA MET A 198 -1.54 4.34 0.03
C MET A 198 -0.93 4.90 1.31
N SER A 199 0.35 4.64 1.55
CA SER A 199 1.07 5.11 2.72
C SER A 199 2.30 5.89 2.30
N SER A 200 2.33 7.18 2.64
CA SER A 200 3.36 8.11 2.18
C SER A 200 3.81 9.11 3.24
N TRP A 201 5.02 9.63 3.06
CA TRP A 201 5.70 10.54 3.98
C TRP A 201 6.28 11.70 3.17
N PHE A 202 5.95 12.93 3.56
CA PHE A 202 6.34 14.13 2.84
C PHE A 202 6.79 15.24 3.79
N GLU A 203 7.69 16.08 3.32
CA GLU A 203 7.94 17.39 3.92
C GLU A 203 6.83 18.39 3.54
N ASN A 204 6.60 19.40 4.38
CA ASN A 204 5.52 20.38 4.19
C ASN A 204 5.68 21.34 3.01
N TYR A 205 6.82 21.33 2.32
CA TYR A 205 7.07 22.18 1.16
C TYR A 205 6.68 21.51 -0.17
N HIS A 206 6.40 20.21 -0.18
CA HIS A 206 5.91 19.54 -1.39
C HIS A 206 4.53 20.04 -1.78
N LYS A 207 4.28 20.17 -3.09
CA LYS A 207 2.95 20.54 -3.59
C LYS A 207 1.99 19.39 -3.39
N PHE A 208 0.69 19.67 -3.44
CA PHE A 208 -0.29 18.60 -3.33
C PHE A 208 -0.23 17.59 -4.49
N GLU A 209 0.08 18.06 -5.70
CA GLU A 209 0.28 17.21 -6.88
C GLU A 209 1.45 16.24 -6.70
N ASP A 210 2.53 16.73 -6.09
CA ASP A 210 3.71 15.97 -5.76
C ASP A 210 3.39 14.84 -4.79
N MET A 211 2.44 15.02 -3.88
CA MET A 211 2.06 14.00 -2.88
C MET A 211 1.30 12.80 -3.49
N TYR A 212 0.89 12.90 -4.74
CA TYR A 212 0.17 11.87 -5.48
C TYR A 212 0.82 11.65 -6.85
N TRP A 213 0.31 12.36 -7.85
CA TRP A 213 0.78 12.43 -9.22
C TRP A 213 0.32 13.77 -9.82
N PRO A 214 0.97 14.26 -10.89
CA PRO A 214 0.62 15.52 -11.56
C PRO A 214 -0.86 15.63 -11.91
N HIS A 215 -1.36 16.87 -12.03
CA HIS A 215 -2.76 17.10 -12.40
C HIS A 215 -3.11 16.53 -13.80
N THR A 216 -4.24 15.86 -13.89
CA THR A 216 -4.87 15.58 -15.18
C THR A 216 -5.57 16.84 -15.70
N VAL A 217 -5.77 16.96 -17.02
CA VAL A 217 -6.48 18.10 -17.65
C VAL A 217 -7.83 18.36 -16.97
N LYS A 218 -8.58 17.31 -16.62
CA LYS A 218 -9.85 17.40 -15.91
C LYS A 218 -9.71 18.03 -14.52
N THR A 219 -8.62 17.74 -13.82
CA THR A 219 -8.34 18.27 -12.47
C THR A 219 -7.95 19.74 -12.54
N VAL A 220 -7.20 20.16 -13.58
CA VAL A 220 -6.84 21.57 -13.82
C VAL A 220 -8.08 22.39 -14.19
N GLU A 221 -8.91 21.92 -15.11
CA GLU A 221 -10.17 22.59 -15.49
C GLU A 221 -11.12 22.76 -14.30
N GLN A 222 -11.14 21.79 -13.38
CA GLN A 222 -11.94 21.84 -12.15
C GLN A 222 -11.26 22.60 -11.00
N GLU A 223 -9.96 22.90 -11.10
CA GLU A 223 -9.21 23.62 -10.08
C GLU A 223 -9.66 25.06 -9.95
N ASP A 224 -9.90 25.71 -11.09
CA ASP A 224 -10.34 27.11 -11.16
C ASP A 224 -11.84 27.29 -10.79
N GLU A 225 -12.67 26.25 -10.92
CA GLU A 225 -14.13 26.39 -10.77
C GLU A 225 -14.73 25.64 -9.56
N TYR A 226 -14.12 24.53 -9.11
CA TYR A 226 -14.72 23.59 -8.13
C TYR A 226 -13.84 23.25 -6.93
N ILE A 227 -12.50 23.28 -7.03
CA ILE A 227 -11.59 22.88 -5.94
C ILE A 227 -11.62 23.86 -4.75
N ASP A 228 -12.11 25.08 -4.96
CA ASP A 228 -12.33 26.08 -3.91
C ASP A 228 -13.77 26.08 -3.35
N ARG A 229 -14.66 25.23 -3.89
CA ARG A 229 -16.03 25.10 -3.40
C ARG A 229 -16.10 24.13 -2.22
N ILE A 230 -16.76 24.58 -1.16
CA ILE A 230 -17.11 23.76 0.00
C ILE A 230 -17.98 22.60 -0.49
N PRO A 231 -17.85 21.39 0.07
CA PRO A 231 -18.82 20.32 -0.15
C PRO A 231 -20.26 20.84 -0.07
N THR A 232 -21.07 20.48 -1.07
CA THR A 232 -22.48 20.85 -1.15
C THR A 232 -23.23 20.16 -0.01
N ALA A 233 -24.04 20.90 0.75
CA ALA A 233 -24.85 20.29 1.80
C ALA A 233 -25.93 19.39 1.18
N ILE A 234 -26.07 18.17 1.69
CA ILE A 234 -27.26 17.35 1.49
C ILE A 234 -28.24 17.64 2.64
N HIS A 235 -29.49 17.96 2.29
CA HIS A 235 -30.58 18.23 3.22
C HIS A 235 -31.45 16.99 3.53
N ASP A 236 -31.03 15.82 3.06
CA ASP A 236 -31.73 14.56 3.33
C ASP A 236 -31.39 14.05 4.73
N LEU A 237 -32.40 14.07 5.61
CA LEU A 237 -32.30 13.71 7.03
C LEU A 237 -32.22 12.19 7.27
N ASP A 238 -32.57 11.36 6.28
CA ASP A 238 -32.58 9.90 6.39
C ASP A 238 -31.30 9.23 5.81
N HIS A 239 -30.31 10.02 5.38
CA HIS A 239 -29.08 9.53 4.77
C HIS A 239 -28.05 9.06 5.82
N ASP A 240 -28.36 7.97 6.52
CA ASP A 240 -27.54 7.44 7.63
C ASP A 240 -26.25 6.73 7.22
N THR A 241 -26.00 6.56 5.93
CA THR A 241 -24.97 5.63 5.44
C THR A 241 -23.57 6.22 5.25
N PHE A 242 -23.41 7.55 5.26
CA PHE A 242 -22.11 8.21 5.09
C PHE A 242 -22.15 9.67 5.55
N ASP A 243 -20.97 10.27 5.67
CA ASP A 243 -20.79 11.67 6.02
C ASP A 243 -20.44 12.54 4.81
N PHE A 244 -19.71 11.96 3.84
CA PHE A 244 -19.33 12.58 2.57
C PHE A 244 -19.52 11.61 1.40
N ILE A 245 -19.94 12.15 0.25
CA ILE A 245 -19.88 11.48 -1.05
C ILE A 245 -19.19 12.37 -2.06
N MET A 246 -18.31 11.79 -2.86
CA MET A 246 -17.94 12.35 -4.16
C MET A 246 -18.61 11.54 -5.27
N THR A 247 -19.50 12.17 -6.03
CA THR A 247 -20.22 11.51 -7.13
C THR A 247 -19.31 11.28 -8.35
N PRO A 248 -19.74 10.47 -9.34
CA PRO A 248 -18.98 10.27 -10.59
C PRO A 248 -18.73 11.56 -11.38
N GLU A 249 -19.60 12.57 -11.23
CA GLU A 249 -19.41 13.91 -11.79
C GLU A 249 -18.40 14.76 -11.00
N ARG A 250 -17.77 14.15 -9.99
CA ARG A 250 -16.77 14.75 -9.10
C ARG A 250 -17.30 15.91 -8.26
N ILE A 251 -18.57 15.82 -7.86
CA ILE A 251 -19.19 16.78 -6.95
C ILE A 251 -19.11 16.20 -5.54
N VAL A 252 -18.53 16.97 -4.61
CA VAL A 252 -18.46 16.58 -3.19
C VAL A 252 -19.71 17.07 -2.48
N TYR A 253 -20.38 16.14 -1.83
CA TYR A 253 -21.48 16.39 -0.94
C TYR A 253 -21.09 16.03 0.49
N ALA A 254 -21.65 16.74 1.46
CA ALA A 254 -21.49 16.48 2.88
C ALA A 254 -22.83 16.63 3.61
N LYS A 255 -23.01 15.91 4.71
CA LYS A 255 -24.13 16.19 5.64
C LYS A 255 -24.07 17.65 6.10
N GLU A 256 -25.23 18.28 6.17
CA GLU A 256 -25.36 19.69 6.57
C GLU A 256 -24.73 19.95 7.96
N GLU A 257 -24.95 19.05 8.91
CA GLU A 257 -24.39 19.13 10.26
C GLU A 257 -22.86 19.21 10.24
N ILE A 258 -22.22 18.37 9.41
CA ILE A 258 -20.77 18.30 9.29
C ILE A 258 -20.24 19.56 8.61
N ARG A 259 -20.91 20.01 7.55
CA ARG A 259 -20.56 21.26 6.87
C ARG A 259 -20.58 22.46 7.81
N ASN A 260 -21.57 22.50 8.72
CA ASN A 260 -21.74 23.60 9.67
C ASN A 260 -20.85 23.49 10.91
N THR A 261 -20.39 22.28 11.26
CA THR A 261 -19.58 22.02 12.46
C THR A 261 -18.08 22.23 12.22
N TYR A 262 -17.57 21.85 11.05
CA TYR A 262 -16.12 21.82 10.82
C TYR A 262 -15.61 23.03 10.05
N SER A 263 -14.34 23.38 10.29
CA SER A 263 -13.68 24.49 9.61
C SER A 263 -13.68 24.30 8.10
N TYR A 264 -14.02 25.37 7.37
CA TYR A 264 -13.93 25.49 5.92
C TYR A 264 -12.68 24.82 5.33
N ASP A 265 -11.51 25.10 5.92
CA ASP A 265 -10.22 24.62 5.44
C ASP A 265 -10.08 23.09 5.46
N LYS A 266 -10.64 22.41 6.48
CA LYS A 266 -10.59 20.94 6.59
C LYS A 266 -11.48 20.28 5.54
N LEU A 267 -12.68 20.81 5.35
CA LEU A 267 -13.65 20.31 4.37
C LEU A 267 -13.11 20.48 2.94
N ARG A 268 -12.51 21.65 2.66
CA ARG A 268 -11.82 21.91 1.40
C ARG A 268 -10.68 20.92 1.19
N SER A 269 -9.79 20.74 2.17
CA SER A 269 -8.67 19.80 2.06
C SER A 269 -9.13 18.36 1.83
N LEU A 270 -10.20 17.91 2.51
CA LEU A 270 -10.80 16.60 2.26
C LEU A 270 -11.25 16.47 0.80
N GLY A 271 -11.98 17.46 0.27
CA GLY A 271 -12.41 17.47 -1.13
C GLY A 271 -11.25 17.27 -2.10
N GLN A 272 -10.13 17.98 -1.89
CA GLN A 272 -8.91 17.87 -2.71
C GLN A 272 -8.34 16.44 -2.72
N HIS A 273 -8.26 15.80 -1.55
CA HIS A 273 -7.83 14.41 -1.48
C HIS A 273 -8.79 13.47 -2.21
N LEU A 274 -10.10 13.65 -2.02
CA LEU A 274 -11.10 12.83 -2.71
C LEU A 274 -11.00 12.96 -4.24
N PHE A 275 -10.69 14.14 -4.77
CA PHE A 275 -10.50 14.34 -6.21
C PHE A 275 -9.33 13.49 -6.73
N LYS A 276 -8.21 13.49 -6.01
CA LYS A 276 -7.06 12.64 -6.36
C LYS A 276 -7.40 11.16 -6.25
N LEU A 277 -8.15 10.74 -5.23
CA LEU A 277 -8.63 9.36 -5.13
C LEU A 277 -9.59 8.99 -6.29
N HIS A 278 -10.40 9.93 -6.76
CA HIS A 278 -11.32 9.71 -7.88
C HIS A 278 -10.59 9.47 -9.21
N GLU A 279 -9.43 10.08 -9.41
CA GLU A 279 -8.60 9.78 -10.60
C GLU A 279 -8.20 8.31 -10.68
N LEU A 280 -8.04 7.61 -9.54
CA LEU A 280 -7.85 6.15 -9.53
C LEU A 280 -9.07 5.39 -10.01
N LEU A 281 -10.28 5.87 -9.69
CA LEU A 281 -11.52 5.19 -10.05
C LEU A 281 -11.79 5.23 -11.54
N ASP A 282 -11.51 6.38 -12.16
CA ASP A 282 -11.68 6.56 -13.61
C ASP A 282 -10.93 5.50 -14.40
N VAL A 283 -9.82 4.99 -13.84
CA VAL A 283 -8.89 4.08 -14.52
C VAL A 283 -8.95 2.64 -13.96
N SER A 284 -9.42 2.46 -12.71
CA SER A 284 -9.45 1.15 -12.04
C SER A 284 -10.49 0.21 -12.61
N ASN A 285 -11.61 0.72 -13.14
CA ASN A 285 -12.73 -0.11 -13.60
C ASN A 285 -12.32 -1.19 -14.62
N LEU A 286 -11.32 -0.90 -15.46
CA LEU A 286 -10.83 -1.84 -16.47
C LEU A 286 -9.79 -2.83 -15.93
N LYS A 287 -8.89 -2.36 -15.05
CA LYS A 287 -7.69 -3.11 -14.64
C LYS A 287 -7.81 -3.76 -13.25
N LEU A 288 -8.62 -3.19 -12.37
CA LEU A 288 -8.88 -3.60 -10.99
C LEU A 288 -10.41 -3.59 -10.72
N PRO A 289 -11.20 -4.43 -11.44
CA PRO A 289 -12.66 -4.40 -11.39
C PRO A 289 -13.27 -4.79 -10.04
N ARG A 290 -12.47 -5.32 -9.11
CA ARG A 290 -12.92 -5.68 -7.76
C ARG A 290 -12.63 -4.61 -6.72
N LEU A 291 -12.02 -3.48 -7.11
CA LEU A 291 -11.64 -2.42 -6.19
C LEU A 291 -12.90 -1.83 -5.52
N GLN A 292 -12.96 -1.96 -4.19
CA GLN A 292 -14.07 -1.53 -3.33
C GLN A 292 -13.65 -0.47 -2.32
N GLY A 293 -12.36 -0.20 -2.13
CA GLY A 293 -11.93 0.86 -1.23
C GLY A 293 -10.50 1.33 -1.45
N VAL A 294 -10.27 2.58 -1.08
CA VAL A 294 -8.95 3.22 -1.10
C VAL A 294 -8.75 3.93 0.23
N ASN A 295 -7.68 3.57 0.92
CA ASN A 295 -7.26 4.21 2.15
C ASN A 295 -6.02 5.06 1.84
N GLN A 296 -6.05 6.33 2.21
CA GLN A 296 -4.87 7.18 2.25
C GLN A 296 -4.38 7.29 3.68
N GLU A 297 -3.09 7.04 3.90
CA GLU A 297 -2.34 7.48 5.06
C GLU A 297 -1.15 8.30 4.58
N MET A 298 -1.06 9.54 5.04
CA MET A 298 -0.04 10.50 4.69
C MET A 298 0.52 11.11 5.96
N GLN A 299 1.84 11.24 6.04
CA GLN A 299 2.52 11.88 7.17
C GLN A 299 3.27 13.09 6.64
N THR A 300 2.91 14.28 7.11
CA THR A 300 3.52 15.53 6.65
C THR A 300 4.36 16.14 7.75
N ALA A 301 5.66 16.33 7.52
CA ALA A 301 6.55 17.00 8.46
C ALA A 301 6.32 18.52 8.39
N VAL A 302 5.75 19.10 9.45
CA VAL A 302 5.43 20.52 9.57
C VAL A 302 6.13 21.06 10.82
N ASN A 303 7.08 21.99 10.64
CA ASN A 303 7.77 22.67 11.75
C ASN A 303 8.43 21.71 12.76
N GLY A 304 8.93 20.56 12.31
CA GLY A 304 9.56 19.56 13.17
C GLY A 304 8.60 18.54 13.81
N ASP A 305 7.29 18.65 13.55
CA ASP A 305 6.28 17.66 13.95
C ASP A 305 5.73 16.89 12.74
N TRP A 306 5.42 15.61 12.91
CA TRP A 306 4.69 14.84 11.91
C TRP A 306 3.18 14.98 12.10
N ARG A 307 2.49 15.41 11.05
CA ARG A 307 1.04 15.65 11.04
C ARG A 307 0.37 14.60 10.14
N PRO A 308 -0.46 13.70 10.69
CA PRO A 308 -1.09 12.65 9.91
C PRO A 308 -2.31 13.18 9.15
N THR A 309 -2.42 12.82 7.88
CA THR A 309 -3.68 12.84 7.13
C THR A 309 -4.09 11.40 6.82
N ARG A 310 -5.26 10.98 7.30
CA ARG A 310 -5.83 9.64 7.07
C ARG A 310 -7.23 9.78 6.50
N ILE A 311 -7.52 9.06 5.42
CA ILE A 311 -8.83 9.03 4.79
C ILE A 311 -9.09 7.59 4.40
N LYS A 312 -10.13 6.96 4.97
CA LYS A 312 -10.62 5.68 4.47
C LYS A 312 -11.84 5.90 3.60
N ALA A 313 -11.74 5.46 2.36
CA ALA A 313 -12.78 5.66 1.37
C ALA A 313 -13.29 4.31 0.85
N ASN A 314 -14.60 4.19 0.73
CA ASN A 314 -15.26 3.06 0.10
C ASN A 314 -15.77 3.49 -1.28
N ILE A 315 -15.70 2.58 -2.23
CA ILE A 315 -16.16 2.78 -3.60
C ILE A 315 -17.49 2.07 -3.73
N MET A 316 -18.51 2.82 -4.15
CA MET A 316 -19.85 2.31 -4.40
C MET A 316 -20.31 2.80 -5.78
N GLU A 317 -21.42 2.26 -6.29
CA GLU A 317 -21.96 2.63 -7.62
C GLU A 317 -22.19 4.15 -7.77
N SER A 318 -22.50 4.82 -6.67
CA SER A 318 -22.77 6.26 -6.58
C SER A 318 -21.52 7.11 -6.34
N GLY A 319 -20.32 6.53 -6.30
CA GLY A 319 -19.03 7.24 -6.20
C GLY A 319 -18.19 6.85 -4.98
N ILE A 320 -17.43 7.81 -4.46
CA ILE A 320 -16.54 7.63 -3.30
C ILE A 320 -17.25 8.06 -2.02
N TRP A 321 -17.30 7.16 -1.05
CA TRP A 321 -18.00 7.33 0.22
C TRP A 321 -17.01 7.39 1.38
N VAL A 322 -17.15 8.38 2.25
CA VAL A 322 -16.27 8.57 3.40
C VAL A 322 -17.07 8.90 4.66
N ASN A 323 -16.75 8.20 5.75
CA ASN A 323 -17.22 8.54 7.09
C ASN A 323 -16.23 9.52 7.73
N TRP A 324 -16.74 10.52 8.43
CA TRP A 324 -15.93 11.53 9.08
C TRP A 324 -15.06 10.95 10.20
N ASN A 325 -15.54 9.93 10.91
CA ASN A 325 -14.75 9.21 11.91
C ASN A 325 -13.52 8.49 11.32
N ASP A 326 -13.50 8.27 10.00
CA ASP A 326 -12.36 7.72 9.26
C ASP A 326 -11.49 8.81 8.60
N VAL A 327 -11.77 10.08 8.88
CA VAL A 327 -11.03 11.24 8.36
C VAL A 327 -10.23 11.90 9.47
N VAL A 328 -8.93 12.00 9.24
CA VAL A 328 -8.01 12.85 9.98
C VAL A 328 -7.31 13.73 8.95
N VAL A 329 -7.37 15.05 9.09
CA VAL A 329 -6.61 15.99 8.25
C VAL A 329 -5.71 16.80 9.16
N GLY A 330 -4.46 16.36 9.29
CA GLY A 330 -3.48 16.95 10.21
C GLY A 330 -2.71 18.12 9.61
N CYS A 331 -2.60 18.18 8.29
CA CYS A 331 -1.93 19.27 7.57
C CYS A 331 -2.80 19.75 6.40
N ARG A 332 -2.82 21.07 6.21
CA ARG A 332 -3.38 21.68 5.00
C ARG A 332 -2.29 21.69 3.94
N HIS A 333 -2.55 20.97 2.87
CA HIS A 333 -1.77 21.03 1.65
C HIS A 333 -2.41 22.08 0.72
N SER A 334 -1.58 22.79 -0.05
CA SER A 334 -2.07 23.70 -1.07
C SER A 334 -1.45 23.34 -2.41
N PHE A 335 -2.24 23.53 -3.47
CA PHE A 335 -1.77 23.42 -4.85
C PHE A 335 -0.82 24.56 -5.24
N GLN A 336 -1.04 25.73 -4.65
CA GLN A 336 -0.08 26.83 -4.73
C GLN A 336 1.08 26.57 -3.79
N GLU A 337 2.31 26.75 -4.31
CA GLU A 337 3.50 26.93 -3.49
C GLU A 337 3.18 27.95 -2.39
N ARG A 338 3.15 27.52 -1.12
CA ARG A 338 3.01 28.44 0.02
C ARG A 338 4.11 29.52 0.05
N TYR A 339 5.19 29.26 -0.69
CA TYR A 339 6.40 30.03 -0.77
C TYR A 339 6.87 30.02 -2.23
N GLY A 340 6.23 30.80 -3.11
CA GLY A 340 6.59 30.84 -4.53
C GLY A 340 8.10 30.77 -4.79
N ASP A 341 8.54 30.01 -5.80
CA ASP A 341 9.88 29.68 -6.34
C ASP A 341 11.11 30.17 -5.54
N ARG A 342 11.15 31.47 -5.23
CA ARG A 342 12.19 32.15 -4.48
C ARG A 342 12.26 31.73 -3.01
N TRP A 343 11.13 31.53 -2.34
CA TRP A 343 11.08 31.18 -0.92
C TRP A 343 11.15 29.67 -0.69
N GLY A 344 10.60 28.85 -1.60
CA GLY A 344 10.84 27.40 -1.64
C GLY A 344 12.33 27.09 -1.74
N LYS A 345 13.01 27.62 -2.77
CA LYS A 345 14.47 27.45 -2.93
C LYS A 345 15.28 28.03 -1.77
N PHE A 346 14.82 29.10 -1.13
CA PHE A 346 15.48 29.67 0.05
C PHE A 346 15.34 28.75 1.27
N LEU A 347 14.14 28.22 1.52
CA LEU A 347 13.90 27.30 2.63
C LEU A 347 14.61 25.98 2.40
N ASP A 348 14.61 25.45 1.18
CA ASP A 348 15.37 24.26 0.80
C ASP A 348 16.87 24.45 1.09
N ASN A 349 17.45 25.57 0.63
CA ASN A 349 18.85 25.91 0.94
C ASN A 349 19.08 26.10 2.44
N LEU A 350 18.14 26.69 3.18
CA LEU A 350 18.26 26.92 4.62
C LEU A 350 18.20 25.60 5.39
N PHE A 351 17.32 24.69 5.00
CA PHE A 351 17.20 23.35 5.57
C PHE A 351 18.41 22.49 5.20
N GLU A 352 18.90 22.58 3.97
CA GLU A 352 20.14 21.94 3.52
C GLU A 352 21.36 22.44 4.32
N GLN A 353 21.48 23.75 4.56
CA GLN A 353 22.54 24.32 5.40
C GLN A 353 22.43 23.90 6.87
N LYS A 354 21.22 23.83 7.42
CA LYS A 354 21.01 23.30 8.79
C LYS A 354 21.32 21.80 8.87
N ARG A 355 20.98 21.02 7.85
CA ARG A 355 21.26 19.58 7.72
C ARG A 355 22.76 19.31 7.63
N LEU A 356 23.50 20.05 6.80
CA LEU A 356 24.96 19.98 6.70
C LEU A 356 25.65 20.32 8.03
N ARG A 357 25.11 21.28 8.79
CA ARG A 357 25.60 21.56 10.15
C ARG A 357 25.33 20.43 11.13
N TYR A 358 24.16 19.78 11.05
CA TYR A 358 23.81 18.67 11.92
C TYR A 358 24.67 17.42 11.64
N MET A 359 24.88 17.08 10.36
CA MET A 359 25.74 15.96 9.94
C MET A 359 27.20 16.17 10.38
N ARG A 360 27.75 17.38 10.16
CA ARG A 360 29.11 17.72 10.65
C ARG A 360 29.24 17.66 12.17
N MET A 361 28.18 17.94 12.91
CA MET A 361 28.19 17.77 14.36
C MET A 361 28.18 16.30 14.75
N LYS A 362 27.36 15.46 14.08
CA LYS A 362 27.27 14.02 14.33
C LYS A 362 28.61 13.30 14.09
N ASP A 363 29.31 13.63 13.01
CA ASP A 363 30.63 13.05 12.70
C ASP A 363 31.69 13.44 13.73
N LYS A 364 31.60 14.65 14.28
CA LYS A 364 32.51 15.15 15.31
C LYS A 364 32.29 14.55 16.70
N TYR A 365 31.19 13.83 16.92
CA TYR A 365 30.90 13.08 18.15
C TYR A 365 31.13 11.57 17.99
N LEU A 366 31.51 11.11 16.79
CA LEU A 366 31.85 9.72 16.48
C LEU A 366 33.35 9.50 16.26
N GLU A 367 34.15 10.58 16.30
CA GLU A 367 35.60 10.56 16.59
C GLU A 367 35.83 10.77 18.10
#